data_AF-A0A6V2FLX8-F1
#
_entry.id   AF-A0A6V2FLX8-F1
#
_cell.length_a   1.000
_cell.length_b   1.000
_cell.length_c   1.000
_cell.angle_alpha   90.00
_cell.angle_beta   90.00
_cell.angle_gamma   90.00
#
_symmetry.space_group_name_H-M   'P 1'
#
loop_
_entity.id
_entity.type
_entity.pdbx_description
1 polymer ?
#
loop_
_entity_poly.entity_id
_entity_poly.type
_entity_poly.pdbx_seq_one_letter_code
_entity_poly.pdbx_strand_id
1 'polypeptide(L)'
;MKIYNIEPTYKKSICEVELWRKSSDILPTDSDTYRFNWNGPILRRESWWRWGEWTIDIPETPEEIQEFLEDKGCATLEDYLEYHGAETIEEVLLPDQDEDEHVLPAEAECKYCWDGQGDEFTIEQTRDLNLSREDCERLEKEALRVYADEEMFEEGLIQLGWDHYSTVYEIYCTLKVTLQESEDEKYKREVSEFKKKFKANFEQFSERFGCLFDREGDNDGDDVKEECITTYQHAISKFGIDQVFKVIDDCVPFNTPVLHEGASLQPFMIAALCENSPVAVIYHFLRKDPSHVRYC
;
A
#
# COMPACT_ATOMS: atom_id res chain seq x y z
N MET A 1 -3.36 12.06 9.53
CA MET A 1 -3.03 10.64 9.75
C MET A 1 -1.76 10.31 9.00
N LYS A 2 -0.81 9.67 9.69
CA LYS A 2 0.35 9.03 9.06
C LYS A 2 -0.02 7.61 8.69
N ILE A 3 0.35 7.18 7.50
CA ILE A 3 0.15 5.81 7.05
C ILE A 3 1.50 5.10 7.07
N TYR A 4 1.59 3.98 7.77
CA TYR A 4 2.79 3.16 7.81
C TYR A 4 2.57 1.85 7.08
N ASN A 5 3.55 1.45 6.27
CA ASN A 5 3.64 0.10 5.73
C ASN A 5 4.38 -0.80 6.71
N ILE A 6 3.87 -2.00 6.91
CA ILE A 6 4.46 -3.06 7.72
C ILE A 6 4.74 -4.25 6.82
N GLU A 7 6.00 -4.67 6.77
CA GLU A 7 6.46 -5.81 5.97
C GLU A 7 7.27 -6.78 6.83
N PRO A 8 7.13 -8.10 6.65
CA PRO A 8 8.02 -9.05 7.29
C PRO A 8 9.42 -8.92 6.69
N THR A 9 10.46 -9.16 7.47
CA THR A 9 11.84 -9.18 6.94
C THR A 9 12.24 -10.55 6.38
N TYR A 10 11.53 -11.60 6.77
CA TYR A 10 11.77 -12.98 6.32
C TYR A 10 10.53 -13.58 5.66
N LYS A 11 10.74 -14.62 4.85
CA LYS A 11 9.66 -15.36 4.19
C LYS A 11 9.18 -16.50 5.08
N LYS A 12 7.92 -16.91 4.90
CA LYS A 12 7.27 -18.02 5.63
C LYS A 12 7.22 -17.79 7.14
N SER A 13 6.90 -16.57 7.53
CA SER A 13 6.81 -16.14 8.92
C SER A 13 5.43 -15.63 9.30
N ILE A 14 4.43 -15.73 8.42
CA ILE A 14 3.11 -15.15 8.64
C ILE A 14 2.10 -16.26 8.87
N CYS A 15 1.34 -16.15 9.94
CA CYS A 15 0.17 -16.95 10.24
C CYS A 15 -1.05 -16.02 10.32
N GLU A 16 -2.01 -16.21 9.41
CA GLU A 16 -3.33 -15.62 9.55
C GLU A 16 -4.18 -16.55 10.40
N VAL A 17 -4.69 -16.03 11.50
CA VAL A 17 -5.45 -16.80 12.48
C VAL A 17 -6.89 -16.33 12.46
N GLU A 18 -7.77 -17.17 11.95
CA GLU A 18 -9.20 -16.96 12.08
C GLU A 18 -9.73 -17.68 13.32
N LEU A 19 -10.45 -16.94 14.14
CA LEU A 19 -11.06 -17.43 15.37
C LEU A 19 -12.57 -17.52 15.16
N TRP A 20 -13.09 -18.72 15.37
CA TRP A 20 -14.49 -19.05 15.24
C TRP A 20 -15.00 -19.58 16.57
N ARG A 21 -16.17 -19.13 16.99
CA ARG A 21 -16.73 -19.47 18.28
C ARG A 21 -17.95 -20.35 18.13
N LYS A 22 -18.05 -21.42 18.91
CA LYS A 22 -19.24 -22.27 18.86
C LYS A 22 -20.40 -21.57 19.55
N SER A 23 -21.50 -21.39 18.82
CA SER A 23 -22.74 -20.86 19.36
C SER A 23 -23.27 -21.76 20.49
N SER A 24 -23.79 -21.15 21.56
CA SER A 24 -24.23 -21.83 22.78
C SER A 24 -25.43 -22.77 22.58
N ASP A 25 -26.09 -22.70 21.43
CA ASP A 25 -27.36 -23.38 21.16
C ASP A 25 -27.21 -24.86 20.73
N ILE A 26 -25.97 -25.36 20.56
CA ILE A 26 -25.70 -26.70 19.98
C ILE A 26 -24.90 -27.62 20.93
N LEU A 27 -24.58 -27.20 22.15
CA LEU A 27 -23.93 -28.10 23.11
C LEU A 27 -24.95 -29.12 23.67
N PRO A 28 -24.61 -30.42 23.79
CA PRO A 28 -25.52 -31.43 24.31
C PRO A 28 -25.96 -31.05 25.73
N THR A 29 -27.23 -30.70 25.85
CA THR A 29 -27.91 -30.30 27.08
C THR A 29 -27.98 -31.49 28.04
N ASP A 30 -27.16 -31.48 29.07
CA ASP A 30 -27.43 -32.19 30.33
C ASP A 30 -27.04 -31.38 31.58
N SER A 31 -26.72 -30.08 31.45
CA SER A 31 -26.56 -29.22 32.63
C SER A 31 -27.18 -27.83 32.42
N ASP A 32 -28.07 -27.47 33.34
CA ASP A 32 -28.83 -26.21 33.41
C ASP A 32 -27.95 -24.94 33.63
N THR A 33 -26.63 -25.03 33.44
CA THR A 33 -25.67 -23.95 33.74
C THR A 33 -25.27 -23.08 32.55
N TYR A 34 -25.73 -23.36 31.33
CA TYR A 34 -25.12 -22.79 30.11
C TYR A 34 -25.96 -21.75 29.35
N ARG A 35 -26.90 -21.05 29.99
CA ARG A 35 -27.80 -20.14 29.25
C ARG A 35 -27.24 -18.77 28.85
N PHE A 36 -26.01 -18.41 29.21
CA PHE A 36 -25.38 -17.14 28.81
C PHE A 36 -23.84 -17.22 28.77
N ASN A 37 -23.26 -18.35 28.35
CA ASN A 37 -21.84 -18.54 28.56
C ASN A 37 -21.00 -18.04 27.38
N TRP A 38 -20.13 -17.09 27.67
CA TRP A 38 -18.99 -16.71 26.83
C TRP A 38 -17.93 -17.85 26.67
N ASN A 39 -18.24 -19.06 27.15
CA ASN A 39 -17.30 -20.17 27.40
C ASN A 39 -17.44 -21.36 26.41
N GLY A 40 -17.89 -21.13 25.17
CA GLY A 40 -17.89 -22.17 24.13
C GLY A 40 -16.47 -22.50 23.66
N PRO A 41 -16.23 -23.65 23.01
CA PRO A 41 -14.94 -23.92 22.37
C PRO A 41 -14.69 -22.92 21.24
N ILE A 42 -13.42 -22.63 21.00
CA ILE A 42 -12.95 -21.75 19.91
C ILE A 42 -12.27 -22.65 18.88
N LEU A 43 -12.73 -22.59 17.64
CA LEU A 43 -12.03 -23.17 16.50
C LEU A 43 -11.06 -22.12 15.98
N ARG A 44 -9.78 -22.46 16.04
CA ARG A 44 -8.67 -21.68 15.49
C ARG A 44 -8.30 -22.30 14.14
N ARG A 45 -8.38 -21.51 13.08
CA ARG A 45 -7.84 -21.85 11.76
C ARG A 45 -6.59 -21.01 11.53
N GLU A 46 -5.48 -21.67 11.23
CA GLU A 46 -4.20 -21.04 10.94
C GLU A 46 -3.86 -21.23 9.46
N SER A 47 -3.84 -20.14 8.71
CA SER A 47 -3.38 -20.10 7.31
C SER A 47 -1.96 -19.55 7.25
N TRP A 48 -1.02 -20.36 6.76
CA TRP A 48 0.39 -19.97 6.70
C TRP A 48 0.74 -19.35 5.35
N TRP A 49 1.30 -18.13 5.39
CA TRP A 49 1.64 -17.37 4.20
C TRP A 49 3.15 -17.19 4.06
N ARG A 50 3.62 -17.15 2.80
CA ARG A 50 5.04 -16.89 2.54
C ARG A 50 5.42 -15.44 2.78
N TRP A 51 4.51 -14.52 2.48
CA TRP A 51 4.73 -13.08 2.55
C TRP A 51 3.38 -12.36 2.62
N GLY A 52 3.42 -11.13 3.12
CA GLY A 52 2.27 -10.24 3.20
C GLY A 52 2.71 -8.80 3.42
N GLU A 53 1.77 -7.88 3.30
CA GLU A 53 1.97 -6.45 3.52
C GLU A 53 0.72 -5.88 4.20
N TRP A 54 0.95 -5.04 5.21
CA TRP A 54 -0.10 -4.35 5.95
C TRP A 54 0.11 -2.85 5.94
N THR A 55 -0.98 -2.11 6.06
CA THR A 55 -0.94 -0.67 6.37
C THR A 55 -1.58 -0.40 7.70
N ILE A 56 -1.06 0.57 8.43
CA ILE A 56 -1.70 1.08 9.64
C ILE A 56 -1.72 2.59 9.64
N ASP A 57 -2.87 3.14 10.01
CA ASP A 57 -3.13 4.56 10.06
C ASP A 57 -2.98 5.06 11.50
N ILE A 58 -2.10 6.03 11.70
CA ILE A 58 -1.84 6.62 13.01
C ILE A 58 -2.42 8.04 13.05
N PRO A 59 -3.34 8.33 13.97
CA PRO A 59 -3.90 9.68 14.13
C PRO A 59 -2.82 10.66 14.60
N GLU A 60 -2.81 11.85 14.00
CA GLU A 60 -1.83 12.90 14.32
C GLU A 60 -2.47 14.17 14.85
N THR A 61 -3.61 14.58 14.29
CA THR A 61 -4.28 15.81 14.71
C THR A 61 -5.17 15.55 15.94
N PRO A 62 -5.43 16.58 16.77
CA PRO A 62 -6.35 16.42 17.90
C PRO A 62 -7.72 15.89 17.51
N GLU A 63 -8.22 16.26 16.33
CA GLU A 63 -9.49 15.78 15.80
C GLU A 63 -9.44 14.29 15.43
N GLU A 64 -8.37 13.85 14.74
CA GLU A 64 -8.15 12.44 14.39
C GLU A 64 -8.00 11.57 15.63
N ILE A 65 -7.28 12.06 16.65
CA ILE A 65 -7.08 11.36 17.92
C ILE A 65 -8.43 11.21 18.63
N GLN A 66 -9.25 12.26 18.65
CA GLN A 66 -10.56 12.21 19.30
C GLN A 66 -11.48 11.18 18.62
N GLU A 67 -11.53 11.16 17.29
CA GLU A 67 -12.30 10.17 16.54
C GLU A 67 -11.83 8.74 16.81
N PHE A 68 -10.50 8.52 16.83
CA PHE A 68 -9.91 7.25 17.20
C PHE A 68 -10.31 6.79 18.61
N LEU A 69 -10.24 7.67 19.59
CA LEU A 69 -10.58 7.33 20.98
C LEU A 69 -12.08 6.99 21.14
N GLU A 70 -12.96 7.68 20.40
CA GLU A 70 -14.39 7.39 20.38
C GLU A 70 -14.68 5.98 19.83
N ASP A 71 -13.98 5.56 18.77
CA ASP A 71 -14.05 4.19 18.23
C ASP A 71 -13.59 3.15 19.26
N LYS A 72 -12.52 3.44 20.02
CA LYS A 72 -12.02 2.57 21.10
C LYS A 72 -12.86 2.62 22.38
N GLY A 73 -13.89 3.47 22.44
CA GLY A 73 -14.68 3.69 23.64
C GLY A 73 -13.87 4.27 24.81
N CYS A 74 -12.77 4.97 24.51
CA CYS A 74 -11.88 5.60 25.49
C CYS A 74 -12.19 7.10 25.60
N ALA A 75 -12.17 7.62 26.83
CA ALA A 75 -12.55 9.01 27.08
C ALA A 75 -11.40 10.00 26.83
N THR A 76 -10.16 9.58 27.08
CA THR A 76 -8.97 10.41 26.93
C THR A 76 -7.80 9.61 26.37
N LEU A 77 -6.86 10.31 25.73
CA LEU A 77 -5.63 9.71 25.25
C LEU A 77 -4.77 9.18 26.41
N GLU A 78 -4.75 9.89 27.53
CA GLU A 78 -3.97 9.51 28.72
C GLU A 78 -4.44 8.15 29.26
N ASP A 79 -5.75 7.94 29.39
CA ASP A 79 -6.33 6.67 29.84
C ASP A 79 -6.01 5.52 28.87
N TYR A 80 -6.05 5.80 27.56
CA TYR A 80 -5.73 4.83 26.52
C TYR A 80 -4.26 4.40 26.60
N LEU A 81 -3.34 5.35 26.69
CA LEU A 81 -1.90 5.09 26.79
C LEU A 81 -1.55 4.36 28.09
N GLU A 82 -2.15 4.74 29.22
CA GLU A 82 -1.94 4.05 30.51
C GLU A 82 -2.42 2.59 30.45
N TYR A 83 -3.58 2.32 29.83
CA TYR A 83 -4.09 0.96 29.67
C TYR A 83 -3.14 0.08 28.86
N HIS A 84 -2.50 0.64 27.82
CA HIS A 84 -1.54 -0.07 26.98
C HIS A 84 -0.10 -0.04 27.52
N GLY A 85 0.18 0.75 28.57
CA GLY A 85 1.53 0.89 29.14
C GLY A 85 2.52 1.60 28.20
N ALA A 86 2.02 2.49 27.34
CA ALA A 86 2.79 3.21 26.32
C ALA A 86 2.87 4.71 26.63
N GLU A 87 3.85 5.41 26.05
CA GLU A 87 3.97 6.87 26.13
C GLU A 87 3.36 7.58 24.90
N THR A 88 3.22 6.86 23.78
CA THR A 88 2.71 7.41 22.51
C THR A 88 1.74 6.45 21.81
N ILE A 89 0.88 6.98 20.92
CA ILE A 89 -0.04 6.14 20.12
C ILE A 89 0.78 5.22 19.20
N GLU A 90 1.88 5.72 18.66
CA GLU A 90 2.81 4.95 17.84
C GLU A 90 3.33 3.71 18.56
N GLU A 91 3.68 3.79 19.84
CA GLU A 91 4.12 2.63 20.63
C GLU A 91 3.00 1.60 20.88
N VAL A 92 1.73 2.02 20.84
CA VAL A 92 0.59 1.11 20.98
C VAL A 92 0.29 0.40 19.66
N LEU A 93 0.35 1.15 18.55
CA LEU A 93 -0.13 0.68 17.24
C LEU A 93 0.98 0.10 16.36
N LEU A 94 2.21 0.57 16.47
CA LEU A 94 3.32 0.04 15.66
C LEU A 94 3.98 -1.13 16.38
N PRO A 95 4.30 -2.21 15.65
CA PRO A 95 5.09 -3.30 16.21
C PRO A 95 6.55 -2.85 16.46
N ASP A 96 7.18 -3.46 17.47
CA ASP A 96 8.62 -3.30 17.70
C ASP A 96 9.41 -3.97 16.56
N GLN A 97 10.22 -3.22 15.83
CA GLN A 97 10.94 -3.76 14.67
C GLN A 97 12.04 -4.77 15.06
N ASP A 98 12.48 -4.76 16.31
CA ASP A 98 13.57 -5.62 16.80
C ASP A 98 13.07 -6.93 17.44
N GLU A 99 11.77 -7.06 17.71
CA GLU A 99 11.16 -8.30 18.20
C GLU A 99 10.94 -9.31 17.06
N ASP A 100 10.98 -10.60 17.38
CA ASP A 100 10.88 -11.71 16.44
C ASP A 100 9.50 -12.38 16.41
N GLU A 101 8.55 -11.92 17.23
CA GLU A 101 7.18 -12.39 17.28
C GLU A 101 6.22 -11.22 17.47
N HIS A 102 5.23 -11.12 16.59
CA HIS A 102 4.29 -10.00 16.54
C HIS A 102 2.87 -10.52 16.44
N VAL A 103 1.95 -9.91 17.17
CA VAL A 103 0.52 -9.97 16.86
C VAL A 103 0.13 -8.60 16.37
N LEU A 104 -0.21 -8.49 15.09
CA LEU A 104 -0.60 -7.19 14.54
C LEU A 104 -1.91 -6.71 15.19
N PRO A 105 -2.01 -5.41 15.49
CA PRO A 105 -3.22 -4.86 16.10
C PRO A 105 -4.37 -4.87 15.08
N ALA A 106 -5.61 -4.81 15.58
CA ALA A 106 -6.81 -4.87 14.73
C ALA A 106 -6.92 -3.70 13.74
N GLU A 107 -6.20 -2.61 14.01
CA GLU A 107 -6.07 -1.42 13.19
C GLU A 107 -5.18 -1.63 11.96
N ALA A 108 -4.35 -2.69 11.95
CA ALA A 108 -3.53 -3.02 10.79
C ALA A 108 -4.38 -3.68 9.69
N GLU A 109 -4.49 -3.01 8.56
CA GLU A 109 -5.20 -3.50 7.39
C GLU A 109 -4.28 -4.34 6.51
N CYS A 110 -4.62 -5.61 6.31
CA CYS A 110 -3.92 -6.48 5.36
C CYS A 110 -4.17 -6.00 3.93
N LYS A 111 -3.11 -5.64 3.20
CA LYS A 111 -3.20 -5.31 1.77
C LYS A 111 -3.23 -6.56 0.91
N TYR A 112 -2.35 -7.51 1.21
CA TYR A 112 -2.32 -8.81 0.57
C TYR A 112 -1.45 -9.80 1.36
N CYS A 113 -1.76 -11.07 1.22
CA CYS A 113 -0.89 -12.20 1.55
C CYS A 113 -0.75 -13.09 0.30
N TRP A 114 0.41 -13.74 0.10
CA TRP A 114 0.62 -14.58 -1.09
C TRP A 114 1.49 -15.82 -0.86
N ASP A 115 1.35 -16.81 -1.75
CA ASP A 115 1.99 -18.14 -1.71
C ASP A 115 1.67 -18.89 -0.40
N GLY A 116 0.37 -19.16 -0.19
CA GLY A 116 -0.15 -19.93 0.94
C GLY A 116 0.44 -21.34 0.99
N GLN A 117 0.81 -21.79 2.19
CA GLN A 117 1.54 -23.04 2.42
C GLN A 117 0.67 -24.13 3.07
N GLY A 118 -0.51 -23.79 3.57
CA GLY A 118 -1.49 -24.72 4.14
C GLY A 118 -2.30 -24.13 5.28
N ASP A 119 -3.32 -24.88 5.68
CA ASP A 119 -4.24 -24.56 6.77
C ASP A 119 -4.15 -25.63 7.88
N GLU A 120 -4.15 -25.19 9.13
CA GLU A 120 -4.26 -26.05 10.31
C GLU A 120 -5.47 -25.65 11.16
N PHE A 121 -6.14 -26.64 11.75
CA PHE A 121 -7.35 -26.44 12.56
C PHE A 121 -7.13 -26.98 13.96
N THR A 122 -7.37 -26.15 14.97
CA THR A 122 -7.22 -26.53 16.38
C THR A 122 -8.43 -26.08 17.18
N ILE A 123 -8.86 -26.90 18.14
CA ILE A 123 -9.89 -26.50 19.12
C ILE A 123 -9.21 -25.99 20.40
N GLU A 124 -9.35 -24.69 20.64
CA GLU A 124 -8.97 -24.04 21.89
C GLU A 124 -10.14 -24.11 22.89
N GLN A 125 -9.81 -24.45 24.14
CA GLN A 125 -10.77 -24.54 25.23
C GLN A 125 -10.67 -23.30 26.11
N THR A 126 -11.82 -22.72 26.48
CA THR A 126 -11.86 -21.66 27.49
C THR A 126 -11.61 -22.24 28.89
N ARG A 127 -11.16 -21.41 29.83
CA ARG A 127 -10.73 -21.83 31.18
C ARG A 127 -11.73 -22.70 31.95
N ASP A 128 -13.02 -22.49 31.71
CA ASP A 128 -14.11 -23.20 32.39
C ASP A 128 -14.69 -24.37 31.57
N LEU A 129 -14.14 -24.61 30.38
CA LEU A 129 -14.54 -25.69 29.49
C LEU A 129 -13.51 -26.83 29.59
N ASN A 130 -13.98 -28.06 29.72
CA ASN A 130 -13.14 -29.25 29.80
C ASN A 130 -13.70 -30.34 28.88
N LEU A 131 -13.53 -30.13 27.58
CA LEU A 131 -13.85 -31.11 26.55
C LEU A 131 -12.84 -32.26 26.59
N SER A 132 -13.35 -33.47 26.35
CA SER A 132 -12.48 -34.61 26.15
C SER A 132 -11.66 -34.43 24.87
N ARG A 133 -10.51 -35.09 24.78
CA ARG A 133 -9.72 -35.11 23.54
C ARG A 133 -10.53 -35.65 22.36
N GLU A 134 -11.38 -36.65 22.60
CA GLU A 134 -12.24 -37.22 21.56
C GLU A 134 -13.26 -36.20 21.04
N ASP A 135 -13.77 -35.32 21.91
CA ASP A 135 -14.68 -34.24 21.52
C ASP A 135 -13.96 -33.15 20.72
N CYS A 136 -12.75 -32.75 21.11
CA CYS A 136 -11.92 -31.83 20.33
C CYS A 136 -11.65 -32.39 18.92
N GLU A 137 -11.14 -33.62 18.84
CA GLU A 137 -10.83 -34.26 17.55
C GLU A 137 -12.10 -34.46 16.68
N ARG A 138 -13.27 -34.64 17.29
CA ARG A 138 -14.54 -34.70 16.56
C ARG A 138 -14.90 -33.34 15.95
N LEU A 139 -14.79 -32.26 16.72
CA LEU A 139 -15.09 -30.90 16.27
C LEU A 139 -14.12 -30.45 15.16
N GLU A 140 -12.83 -30.75 15.29
CA GLU A 140 -11.82 -30.49 14.24
C GLU A 140 -12.16 -31.21 12.95
N LYS A 141 -12.53 -32.50 13.02
CA LYS A 141 -12.95 -33.29 11.85
C LYS A 141 -14.24 -32.77 11.22
N GLU A 142 -15.15 -32.19 11.99
CA GLU A 142 -16.37 -31.54 11.46
C GLU A 142 -16.01 -30.27 10.67
N ALA A 143 -15.12 -29.42 11.20
CA ALA A 143 -14.63 -28.24 10.50
C ALA A 143 -13.89 -28.61 9.19
N LEU A 144 -12.99 -29.59 9.25
CA LEU A 144 -12.25 -30.09 8.09
C LEU A 144 -13.14 -30.63 6.97
N ARG A 145 -14.29 -31.22 7.30
CA ARG A 145 -15.25 -31.73 6.28
C ARG A 145 -15.89 -30.60 5.48
N VAL A 146 -16.15 -29.47 6.13
CA VAL A 146 -16.70 -28.30 5.48
C VAL A 146 -15.62 -27.58 4.69
N TYR A 147 -14.40 -27.49 5.22
CA TYR A 147 -13.24 -26.91 4.52
C TYR A 147 -12.91 -27.60 3.20
N ALA A 148 -13.22 -28.89 3.04
CA ALA A 148 -13.04 -29.60 1.77
C ALA A 148 -13.83 -28.99 0.59
N ASP A 149 -14.83 -28.15 0.89
CA ASP A 149 -15.58 -27.35 -0.08
C ASP A 149 -15.29 -25.86 0.18
N GLU A 150 -14.15 -25.37 -0.34
CA GLU A 150 -13.62 -24.02 -0.08
C GLU A 150 -14.66 -22.91 -0.35
N GLU A 151 -15.52 -23.08 -1.37
CA GLU A 151 -16.55 -22.09 -1.73
C GLU A 151 -17.66 -21.96 -0.68
N MET A 152 -17.83 -22.99 0.16
CA MET A 152 -18.89 -23.09 1.17
C MET A 152 -18.35 -23.09 2.59
N PHE A 153 -17.07 -22.76 2.79
CA PHE A 153 -16.41 -22.95 4.07
C PHE A 153 -17.07 -22.16 5.21
N GLU A 154 -17.22 -20.84 5.05
CA GLU A 154 -17.85 -19.99 6.07
C GLU A 154 -19.31 -20.39 6.30
N GLU A 155 -20.08 -20.60 5.23
CA GLU A 155 -21.49 -20.98 5.34
C GLU A 155 -21.66 -22.33 6.04
N GLY A 156 -20.80 -23.30 5.76
CA GLY A 156 -20.85 -24.60 6.40
C GLY A 156 -20.41 -24.55 7.86
N LEU A 157 -19.45 -23.68 8.23
CA LEU A 157 -19.11 -23.43 9.63
C LEU A 157 -20.30 -22.82 10.37
N ILE A 158 -20.98 -21.84 9.77
CA ILE A 158 -22.21 -21.24 10.31
C ILE A 158 -23.31 -22.28 10.46
N GLN A 159 -23.50 -23.18 9.49
CA GLN A 159 -24.48 -24.28 9.59
C GLN A 159 -24.14 -25.28 10.70
N LEU A 160 -22.85 -25.50 10.95
CA LEU A 160 -22.39 -26.27 12.11
C LEU A 160 -22.58 -25.50 13.42
N GLY A 161 -22.91 -24.21 13.39
CA GLY A 161 -23.10 -23.33 14.54
C GLY A 161 -21.81 -22.73 15.06
N TRP A 162 -20.88 -22.44 14.17
CA TRP A 162 -19.73 -21.58 14.45
C TRP A 162 -20.02 -20.16 13.97
N ASP A 163 -19.69 -19.18 14.80
CA ASP A 163 -19.78 -17.77 14.48
C ASP A 163 -18.36 -17.20 14.36
N HIS A 164 -18.05 -16.47 13.28
CA HIS A 164 -16.77 -15.79 13.16
C HIS A 164 -16.64 -14.75 14.29
N TYR A 165 -15.47 -14.74 14.93
CA TYR A 165 -15.20 -13.90 16.09
C TYR A 165 -14.13 -12.85 15.79
N SER A 166 -13.02 -13.25 15.17
CA SER A 166 -11.89 -12.35 14.89
C SER A 166 -10.95 -12.96 13.86
N THR A 167 -10.19 -12.10 13.17
CA THR A 167 -9.04 -12.50 12.38
C THR A 167 -7.84 -11.70 12.89
N VAL A 168 -6.74 -12.37 13.20
CA VAL A 168 -5.50 -11.76 13.66
C VAL A 168 -4.32 -12.25 12.83
N TYR A 169 -3.28 -11.43 12.71
CA TYR A 169 -2.05 -11.80 12.00
C TYR A 169 -0.91 -11.93 13.00
N GLU A 170 -0.38 -13.15 13.09
CA GLU A 170 0.80 -13.46 13.87
C GLU A 170 2.01 -13.52 12.93
N ILE A 171 3.07 -12.75 13.22
CA ILE A 171 4.27 -12.67 12.39
C ILE A 171 5.49 -13.05 13.23
N TYR A 172 6.11 -14.16 12.85
CA TYR A 172 7.24 -14.79 13.51
C TYR A 172 8.57 -14.36 12.87
N CYS A 173 8.78 -13.06 12.74
CA CYS A 173 10.06 -12.47 12.43
C CYS A 173 10.10 -10.96 12.74
N THR A 174 11.30 -10.37 12.72
CA THR A 174 11.45 -8.90 12.72
C THR A 174 10.66 -8.24 11.60
N LEU A 175 10.10 -7.07 11.88
CA LEU A 175 9.28 -6.31 10.94
C LEU A 175 10.03 -5.08 10.45
N LYS A 176 9.71 -4.66 9.24
CA LYS A 176 10.16 -3.39 8.67
C LYS A 176 8.96 -2.47 8.60
N VAL A 177 9.03 -1.36 9.33
CA VAL A 177 7.98 -0.34 9.37
C VAL A 177 8.47 0.89 8.62
N THR A 178 7.75 1.30 7.58
CA THR A 178 8.10 2.48 6.78
C THR A 178 6.93 3.44 6.66
N LEU A 179 7.15 4.69 7.02
CA LEU A 179 6.19 5.76 6.76
C LEU A 179 5.97 5.90 5.25
N GLN A 180 4.71 5.84 4.81
CA GLN A 180 4.36 6.13 3.44
C GLN A 180 4.58 7.62 3.16
N GLU A 181 5.23 7.92 2.04
CA GLU A 181 5.32 9.29 1.54
C GLU A 181 3.90 9.82 1.26
N SER A 182 3.61 11.04 1.69
CA SER A 182 2.37 11.71 1.30
C SER A 182 2.32 11.89 -0.23
N GLU A 183 1.12 11.93 -0.81
CA GLU A 183 0.97 12.17 -2.26
C GLU A 183 1.66 13.47 -2.72
N ASP A 184 1.69 14.49 -1.85
CA ASP A 184 2.42 15.74 -2.09
C ASP A 184 3.95 15.57 -2.12
N GLU A 185 4.50 14.76 -1.22
CA GLU A 185 5.94 14.46 -1.18
C GLU A 185 6.36 13.60 -2.37
N LYS A 186 5.56 12.57 -2.66
CA LYS A 186 5.70 11.73 -3.85
C LYS A 186 5.68 12.56 -5.13
N TYR A 187 4.70 13.44 -5.29
CA TYR A 187 4.62 14.35 -6.42
C TYR A 187 5.87 15.23 -6.55
N LYS A 188 6.34 15.84 -5.45
CA LYS A 188 7.57 16.66 -5.46
C LYS A 188 8.81 15.85 -5.82
N ARG A 189 8.93 14.61 -5.32
CA ARG A 189 10.04 13.70 -5.63
C ARG A 189 10.05 13.35 -7.12
N GLU A 190 8.92 12.93 -7.66
CA GLU A 190 8.79 12.56 -9.07
C GLU A 190 9.06 13.74 -10.01
N VAL A 191 8.59 14.94 -9.68
CA VAL A 191 8.94 16.16 -10.42
C VAL A 191 10.45 16.44 -10.37
N SER A 192 11.09 16.23 -9.21
CA SER A 192 12.54 16.39 -9.04
C SER A 192 13.34 15.38 -9.88
N GLU A 193 12.90 14.13 -9.92
CA GLU A 193 13.48 13.07 -10.75
C GLU A 193 13.32 13.38 -12.24
N PHE A 194 12.13 13.78 -12.67
CA PHE A 194 11.86 14.23 -14.04
C PHE A 194 12.79 15.38 -14.43
N LYS A 195 12.91 16.40 -13.57
CA LYS A 195 13.80 17.56 -13.79
C LYS A 195 15.26 17.13 -13.94
N LYS A 196 15.77 16.26 -13.05
CA LYS A 196 17.16 15.76 -13.11
C LYS A 196 17.40 14.98 -14.41
N LYS A 197 16.49 14.07 -14.77
CA LYS A 197 16.56 13.27 -16.00
C LYS A 197 16.53 14.17 -17.24
N PHE A 198 15.59 15.12 -17.30
CA PHE A 198 15.48 16.05 -18.41
C PHE A 198 16.73 16.93 -18.55
N LYS A 199 17.26 17.45 -17.44
CA LYS A 199 18.49 18.25 -17.45
C LYS A 199 19.68 17.46 -18.02
N ALA A 200 19.90 16.25 -17.51
CA ALA A 200 20.99 15.39 -17.98
C ALA A 200 20.84 15.06 -19.48
N ASN A 201 19.62 14.74 -19.92
CA ASN A 201 19.34 14.48 -21.32
C ASN A 201 19.53 15.72 -22.18
N PHE A 202 19.15 16.90 -21.72
CA PHE A 202 19.31 18.14 -22.48
C PHE A 202 20.80 18.51 -22.62
N GLU A 203 21.62 18.27 -21.59
CA GLU A 203 23.06 18.47 -21.66
C GLU A 203 23.74 17.52 -22.68
N GLN A 204 23.20 16.31 -22.84
CA GLN A 204 23.76 15.29 -23.73
C GLN A 204 23.20 15.33 -25.16
N PHE A 205 21.90 15.58 -25.31
CA PHE A 205 21.12 15.49 -26.55
C PHE A 205 20.33 16.78 -26.79
N SER A 206 21.02 17.91 -26.65
CA SER A 206 20.43 19.24 -26.76
C SER A 206 19.71 19.46 -28.11
N GLU A 207 20.23 18.86 -29.19
CA GLU A 207 19.69 18.86 -30.54
C GLU A 207 18.36 18.13 -30.70
N ARG A 208 18.08 17.15 -29.84
CA ARG A 208 16.79 16.45 -29.76
C ARG A 208 15.92 17.00 -28.64
N PHE A 209 16.23 18.21 -28.19
CA PHE A 209 15.56 18.86 -27.07
C PHE A 209 15.51 17.98 -25.81
N GLY A 210 16.62 17.30 -25.50
CA GLY A 210 16.71 16.39 -24.36
C GLY A 210 15.80 15.16 -24.46
N CYS A 211 15.52 14.70 -25.68
CA CYS A 211 14.64 13.56 -25.97
C CYS A 211 13.20 13.75 -25.49
N LEU A 212 12.79 14.99 -25.19
CA LEU A 212 11.48 15.28 -24.60
C LEU A 212 10.30 14.90 -25.52
N PHE A 213 10.54 14.90 -26.83
CA PHE A 213 9.53 14.58 -27.84
C PHE A 213 9.71 13.19 -28.46
N ASP A 214 10.68 12.42 -27.96
CA ASP A 214 10.82 11.02 -28.34
C ASP A 214 9.69 10.20 -27.69
N ARG A 215 9.23 9.17 -28.41
CA ARG A 215 8.23 8.23 -27.91
C ARG A 215 8.88 7.23 -26.96
N GLU A 216 8.20 6.94 -25.86
CA GLU A 216 8.61 5.83 -25.00
C GLU A 216 8.22 4.51 -25.69
N GLY A 217 9.18 3.63 -25.97
CA GLY A 217 8.92 2.28 -26.52
C GLY A 217 9.53 1.95 -27.90
N ASP A 218 10.26 2.86 -28.57
CA ASP A 218 10.92 2.57 -29.86
C ASP A 218 12.19 1.67 -29.74
N ASN A 219 12.20 0.71 -28.82
CA ASN A 219 13.20 -0.36 -28.80
C ASN A 219 12.68 -1.51 -29.68
N ASP A 220 13.40 -1.76 -30.77
CA ASP A 220 13.20 -2.84 -31.75
C ASP A 220 12.53 -4.11 -31.19
N GLY A 221 11.23 -4.28 -31.49
CA GLY A 221 10.49 -5.50 -31.19
C GLY A 221 9.01 -5.33 -31.49
N ASP A 222 8.57 -5.88 -32.64
CA ASP A 222 7.16 -6.11 -32.94
C ASP A 222 6.50 -6.83 -31.76
N ASP A 223 5.69 -6.12 -30.96
CA ASP A 223 4.45 -6.63 -30.38
C ASP A 223 3.67 -5.51 -29.67
N VAL A 224 2.45 -5.27 -30.19
CA VAL A 224 1.32 -4.50 -29.61
C VAL A 224 1.57 -3.00 -29.33
N LYS A 225 0.95 -2.17 -30.18
CA LYS A 225 0.82 -0.71 -30.03
C LYS A 225 0.00 -0.34 -28.79
N GLU A 226 0.62 -0.25 -27.63
CA GLU A 226 0.22 0.79 -26.67
C GLU A 226 0.35 2.16 -27.37
N GLU A 227 -0.49 3.13 -27.03
CA GLU A 227 -0.33 4.48 -27.55
C GLU A 227 1.05 5.00 -27.12
N CYS A 228 2.01 4.94 -28.04
CA CYS A 228 3.36 5.45 -27.84
C CYS A 228 3.28 6.97 -27.68
N ILE A 229 3.08 7.41 -26.44
CA ILE A 229 3.10 8.83 -26.05
C ILE A 229 4.55 9.30 -25.90
N THR A 230 4.76 10.59 -26.15
CA THR A 230 6.07 11.21 -25.93
C THR A 230 6.34 11.42 -24.45
N THR A 231 7.62 11.55 -24.07
CA THR A 231 8.01 11.92 -22.70
C THR A 231 7.29 13.19 -22.24
N TYR A 232 7.11 14.18 -23.13
CA TYR A 232 6.33 15.39 -22.87
C TYR A 232 4.87 15.11 -22.54
N GLN A 233 4.20 14.29 -23.35
CA GLN A 233 2.78 13.96 -23.15
C GLN A 233 2.57 13.21 -21.84
N HIS A 234 3.45 12.27 -21.52
CA HIS A 234 3.45 11.57 -20.24
C HIS A 234 3.69 12.53 -19.07
N ALA A 235 4.64 13.46 -19.19
CA ALA A 235 4.92 14.44 -18.16
C ALA A 235 3.74 15.40 -17.93
N ILE A 236 3.00 15.78 -18.98
CA ILE A 236 1.79 16.61 -18.84
C ILE A 236 0.66 15.86 -18.15
N SER A 237 0.38 14.63 -18.57
CA SER A 237 -0.71 13.85 -17.95
C SER A 237 -0.44 13.62 -16.46
N LYS A 238 0.84 13.45 -16.09
CA LYS A 238 1.27 13.22 -14.71
C LYS A 238 1.39 14.49 -13.87
N PHE A 239 2.01 15.54 -14.38
CA PHE A 239 2.39 16.73 -13.58
C PHE A 239 1.59 17.99 -13.90
N GLY A 240 0.88 18.04 -15.03
CA GLY A 240 0.25 19.23 -15.55
C GLY A 240 1.21 20.12 -16.35
N ILE A 241 0.65 20.85 -17.33
CA ILE A 241 1.44 21.65 -18.30
C ILE A 241 2.29 22.75 -17.64
N ASP A 242 1.76 23.43 -16.62
CA ASP A 242 2.47 24.53 -15.96
C ASP A 242 3.73 24.05 -15.24
N GLN A 243 3.66 22.89 -14.59
CA GLN A 243 4.79 22.30 -13.91
C GLN A 243 5.84 21.77 -14.90
N VAL A 244 5.42 21.18 -16.02
CA VAL A 244 6.32 20.76 -17.09
C VAL A 244 7.05 21.96 -17.68
N PHE A 245 6.36 23.07 -17.96
CA PHE A 245 6.99 24.29 -18.46
C PHE A 245 7.96 24.87 -17.44
N LYS A 246 7.63 24.87 -16.14
CA LYS A 246 8.58 25.27 -15.10
C LYS A 246 9.85 24.42 -15.10
N VAL A 247 9.74 23.10 -15.29
CA VAL A 247 10.91 22.22 -15.40
C VAL A 247 11.73 22.52 -16.65
N ILE A 248 11.08 22.72 -17.80
CA ILE A 248 11.74 23.15 -19.03
C ILE A 248 12.51 24.44 -18.79
N ASP A 249 11.90 25.39 -18.08
CA ASP A 249 12.51 26.67 -17.76
C ASP A 249 13.74 26.58 -16.88
N ASP A 250 13.69 25.71 -15.88
CA ASP A 250 14.81 25.54 -14.97
C ASP A 250 16.00 24.82 -15.63
N CYS A 251 15.79 24.12 -16.75
CA CYS A 251 16.78 23.27 -17.39
C CYS A 251 17.31 23.83 -18.72
N VAL A 252 16.51 24.59 -19.47
CA VAL A 252 16.86 25.08 -20.81
C VAL A 252 17.31 26.54 -20.76
N PRO A 253 18.53 26.87 -21.23
CA PRO A 253 19.02 28.24 -21.22
C PRO A 253 18.30 29.09 -22.28
N PHE A 254 17.41 29.98 -21.86
CA PHE A 254 16.53 30.78 -22.74
C PHE A 254 17.22 31.66 -23.79
N ASN A 255 18.35 32.25 -23.44
CA ASN A 255 19.02 33.27 -24.26
C ASN A 255 20.38 32.79 -24.77
N THR A 256 20.67 31.50 -24.64
CA THR A 256 21.94 30.94 -25.05
C THR A 256 21.69 30.02 -26.24
N PRO A 257 22.17 30.41 -27.43
CA PRO A 257 22.15 29.52 -28.56
C PRO A 257 22.83 28.20 -28.22
N VAL A 258 22.21 27.11 -28.63
CA VAL A 258 22.72 25.75 -28.52
C VAL A 258 23.31 25.35 -29.87
N LEU A 259 24.44 24.66 -29.85
CA LEU A 259 25.09 24.19 -31.07
C LEU A 259 24.31 23.00 -31.64
N HIS A 260 23.88 23.12 -32.90
CA HIS A 260 23.19 22.08 -33.65
C HIS A 260 23.79 22.00 -35.05
N GLU A 261 24.37 20.85 -35.43
CA GLU A 261 24.95 20.61 -36.76
C GLU A 261 25.92 21.70 -37.24
N GLY A 262 26.68 22.31 -36.32
CA GLY A 262 27.62 23.39 -36.62
C GLY A 262 26.98 24.78 -36.76
N ALA A 263 25.67 24.91 -36.58
CA ALA A 263 24.94 26.16 -36.46
C ALA A 263 24.58 26.46 -35.00
N SER A 264 24.40 27.74 -34.69
CA SER A 264 24.04 28.24 -33.36
C SER A 264 22.53 28.53 -33.36
N LEU A 265 21.71 27.65 -32.76
CA LEU A 265 20.25 27.73 -32.81
C LEU A 265 19.65 28.10 -31.44
N GLN A 266 18.59 28.89 -31.47
CA GLN A 266 17.81 29.20 -30.25
C GLN A 266 16.96 27.99 -29.83
N PRO A 267 16.64 27.82 -28.53
CA PRO A 267 15.85 26.69 -28.04
C PRO A 267 14.51 26.48 -28.75
N PHE A 268 13.80 27.56 -29.11
CA PHE A 268 12.53 27.45 -29.85
C PHE A 268 12.72 26.86 -31.26
N MET A 269 13.86 27.13 -31.89
CA MET A 269 14.17 26.60 -33.23
C MET A 269 14.45 25.10 -33.15
N ILE A 270 15.20 24.68 -32.13
CA ILE A 270 15.47 23.26 -31.88
C ILE A 270 14.16 22.52 -31.57
N ALA A 271 13.32 23.08 -30.71
CA ALA A 271 12.00 22.52 -30.45
C ALA A 271 11.18 22.41 -31.74
N ALA A 272 11.20 23.40 -32.63
CA ALA A 272 10.47 23.38 -33.90
C ALA A 272 11.02 22.35 -34.92
N LEU A 273 12.29 21.96 -34.79
CA LEU A 273 12.92 20.93 -35.64
C LEU A 273 12.62 19.50 -35.17
N CYS A 274 12.27 19.32 -33.90
CA CYS A 274 11.99 18.00 -33.35
C CYS A 274 10.65 17.44 -33.84
N GLU A 275 10.64 16.17 -34.23
CA GLU A 275 9.41 15.44 -34.55
C GLU A 275 8.51 15.36 -33.31
N ASN A 276 7.18 15.39 -33.50
CA ASN A 276 6.17 15.36 -32.43
C ASN A 276 6.22 16.54 -31.44
N SER A 277 7.05 17.55 -31.68
CA SER A 277 7.14 18.74 -30.84
C SER A 277 5.83 19.51 -30.78
N PRO A 278 5.25 19.73 -29.60
CA PRO A 278 4.01 20.47 -29.48
C PRO A 278 4.21 21.96 -29.69
N VAL A 279 3.32 22.54 -30.49
CA VAL A 279 3.28 23.98 -30.79
C VAL A 279 3.25 24.86 -29.53
N ALA A 280 2.67 24.35 -28.43
CA ALA A 280 2.66 25.02 -27.13
C ALA A 280 4.07 25.28 -26.57
N VAL A 281 5.03 24.34 -26.72
CA VAL A 281 6.42 24.52 -26.26
C VAL A 281 7.12 25.60 -27.09
N ILE A 282 6.93 25.58 -28.42
CA ILE A 282 7.49 26.59 -29.33
C ILE A 282 6.97 27.98 -28.95
N TYR A 283 5.67 28.13 -28.74
CA TYR A 283 5.06 29.39 -28.31
C TYR A 283 5.53 29.83 -26.92
N HIS A 284 5.74 28.89 -25.99
CA HIS A 284 6.23 29.19 -24.65
C HIS A 284 7.59 29.90 -24.70
N PHE A 285 8.52 29.41 -25.53
CA PHE A 285 9.81 30.08 -25.73
C PHE A 285 9.67 31.43 -26.46
N LEU A 286 8.88 31.50 -27.54
CA LEU A 286 8.70 32.74 -28.31
C LEU A 286 8.09 33.88 -27.47
N ARG A 287 7.22 33.57 -26.51
CA ARG A 287 6.62 34.58 -25.62
C ARG A 287 7.61 35.17 -24.62
N LYS A 288 8.63 34.41 -24.25
CA LYS A 288 9.65 34.83 -23.27
C LYS A 288 10.68 35.77 -23.86
N ASP A 289 10.95 35.64 -25.16
CA ASP A 289 11.75 36.62 -25.91
C ASP A 289 11.03 37.07 -27.20
N PRO A 290 10.17 38.10 -27.09
CA PRO A 290 9.44 38.66 -28.23
C PRO A 290 10.33 39.32 -29.28
N SER A 291 11.63 39.50 -29.02
CA SER A 291 12.55 40.12 -29.99
C SER A 291 12.63 39.30 -31.28
N HIS A 292 12.41 37.99 -31.21
CA HIS A 292 12.37 37.07 -32.34
C HIS A 292 11.04 37.11 -33.14
N VAL A 293 9.98 37.74 -32.59
CA VAL A 293 8.65 37.83 -33.21
C VAL A 293 8.46 39.18 -33.93
N ARG A 294 9.40 40.12 -33.78
CA ARG A 294 9.38 41.37 -34.54
C ARG A 294 10.00 41.13 -35.90
N TYR A 295 9.17 40.82 -36.91
CA TYR A 295 9.23 41.34 -38.28
C TYR A 295 8.13 40.67 -39.12
N CYS A 296 7.05 41.41 -39.32
CA CYS A 296 6.26 41.54 -40.55
C CYS A 296 5.47 42.85 -40.41
#